data_AF-A0A7L3M068-F1
#
_entry.id   AF-A0A7L3M068-F1
#
_cell.length_a   1.000
_cell.length_b   1.000
_cell.length_c   1.000
_cell.angle_alpha   90.00
_cell.angle_beta   90.00
_cell.angle_gamma   90.00
#
_symmetry.space_group_name_H-M   'P 1'
#
loop_
_entity.id
_entity.type
_entity.pdbx_description
1 polymer ?
#
loop_
_entity_poly.entity_id
_entity_poly.type
_entity_poly.pdbx_seq_one_letter_code
_entity_poly.pdbx_strand_id
1 'polypeptide(L)'
;TSEMLQKICIRNLVRKYCRGVTAERQVQLQQKVVASAVFRGKKEGYPQSINQPFMDTRLKENEINPKVLQQIQGEKIKYVTPVIKYDRNGFKARERLLVLTQTSAYVVEMAKIKQKIDYSTLKG
;
A
#
# COMPACT_ATOMS: atom_id res chain seq x y z
N THR A 1 -5.40 45.27 -13.89
CA THR A 1 -6.73 44.62 -13.70
C THR A 1 -6.69 43.12 -13.99
N SER A 2 -6.06 42.66 -15.07
CA SER A 2 -5.92 41.22 -15.42
C SER A 2 -5.26 40.36 -14.32
N GLU A 3 -4.16 40.81 -13.71
CA GLU A 3 -3.45 40.04 -12.67
C GLU A 3 -4.30 39.77 -11.42
N MET A 4 -5.13 40.73 -11.01
CA MET A 4 -6.00 40.59 -9.85
C MET A 4 -7.08 39.53 -10.12
N LEU A 5 -7.68 39.56 -11.31
CA LEU A 5 -8.64 38.54 -11.75
C LEU A 5 -7.99 37.15 -11.84
N GLN A 6 -6.76 37.07 -12.35
CA GLN A 6 -6.01 35.81 -12.39
C GLN A 6 -5.80 35.22 -11.00
N LYS A 7 -5.37 36.04 -10.01
CA LYS A 7 -5.20 35.60 -8.61
C LYS A 7 -6.51 35.11 -8.00
N ILE A 8 -7.61 35.81 -8.25
CA ILE A 8 -8.95 35.40 -7.77
C ILE A 8 -9.37 34.08 -8.42
N CYS A 9 -9.19 33.95 -9.73
CA CYS A 9 -9.52 32.74 -10.49
C CYS A 9 -8.75 31.51 -9.96
N ILE A 10 -7.43 31.62 -9.81
CA ILE A 10 -6.59 30.53 -9.27
C ILE A 10 -7.06 30.15 -7.87
N ARG A 11 -7.31 31.12 -6.98
CA ARG A 11 -7.77 30.83 -5.62
C ARG A 11 -9.13 30.12 -5.62
N ASN A 12 -10.05 30.51 -6.50
CA ASN A 12 -11.34 29.85 -6.65
C ASN A 12 -11.20 28.42 -7.18
N LEU A 13 -10.32 28.18 -8.16
CA LEU A 13 -10.03 26.85 -8.69
C LEU A 13 -9.44 25.93 -7.61
N VAL A 14 -8.44 26.41 -6.87
CA VAL A 14 -7.83 25.66 -5.76
C VAL A 14 -8.88 25.33 -4.70
N ARG A 15 -9.69 26.32 -4.30
CA ARG A 15 -10.74 26.11 -3.30
C ARG A 15 -11.78 25.09 -3.77
N LYS A 16 -12.21 25.17 -5.03
CA LYS A 16 -13.16 24.22 -5.64
C LYS A 16 -12.58 22.81 -5.67
N TYR A 17 -11.32 22.67 -6.06
CA TYR A 17 -10.62 21.39 -6.08
C TYR A 17 -10.50 20.81 -4.66
N CYS A 18 -9.89 21.53 -3.72
CA CYS A 18 -9.65 21.04 -2.37
C CYS A 18 -10.94 20.66 -1.63
N ARG A 19 -12.04 21.39 -1.86
CA ARG A 19 -13.35 21.07 -1.25
C ARG A 19 -14.12 19.98 -1.99
N GLY A 20 -13.85 19.78 -3.27
CA GLY A 20 -14.54 18.80 -4.10
C GLY A 20 -13.89 17.42 -4.12
N VAL A 21 -12.68 17.28 -3.59
CA VAL A 21 -12.00 15.98 -3.48
C VAL A 21 -12.56 15.20 -2.30
N THR A 22 -13.02 13.97 -2.55
CA THR A 22 -13.48 13.05 -1.50
C THR A 22 -12.31 12.54 -0.66
N ALA A 23 -12.57 12.11 0.58
CA ALA A 23 -11.54 11.58 1.47
C ALA A 23 -10.81 10.36 0.87
N GLU A 24 -11.56 9.44 0.25
CA GLU A 24 -10.99 8.26 -0.45
C GLU A 24 -10.05 8.67 -1.58
N ARG A 25 -10.46 9.63 -2.42
CA ARG A 25 -9.63 10.13 -3.52
C ARG A 25 -8.42 10.88 -3.00
N GLN A 26 -8.53 11.60 -1.89
CA GLN A 26 -7.40 12.25 -1.24
C GLN A 26 -6.35 11.23 -0.79
N VAL A 27 -6.75 10.17 -0.10
CA VAL A 27 -5.86 9.08 0.33
C VAL A 27 -5.18 8.43 -0.87
N GLN A 28 -5.96 8.11 -1.91
CA GLN A 28 -5.46 7.52 -3.15
C GLN A 28 -4.39 8.40 -3.83
N LEU A 29 -4.63 9.71 -3.90
CA LEU A 29 -3.69 10.67 -4.48
C LEU A 29 -2.43 10.82 -3.61
N GLN A 30 -2.57 10.87 -2.29
CA GLN A 30 -1.42 10.93 -1.36
C GLN A 30 -0.51 9.72 -1.54
N GLN A 31 -1.07 8.50 -1.59
CA GLN A 31 -0.30 7.29 -1.85
C GLN A 31 0.39 7.33 -3.22
N LYS A 32 -0.28 7.81 -4.27
CA LYS A 32 0.30 7.94 -5.62
C LYS A 32 1.43 8.97 -5.67
N VAL A 33 1.35 10.07 -4.92
CA VAL A 33 2.45 11.05 -4.81
C VAL A 33 3.68 10.40 -4.18
N VAL A 34 3.52 9.65 -3.09
CA VAL A 34 4.63 8.91 -2.46
C VAL A 34 5.21 7.87 -3.43
N ALA A 35 4.37 7.08 -4.10
CA ALA A 35 4.84 6.10 -5.09
C ALA A 35 5.62 6.76 -6.24
N SER A 36 5.16 7.93 -6.71
CA SER A 36 5.86 8.72 -7.72
C SER A 36 7.24 9.16 -7.26
N ALA A 37 7.37 9.66 -6.03
CA ALA A 37 8.66 10.06 -5.47
C ALA A 37 9.66 8.89 -5.37
N VAL A 38 9.15 7.68 -5.07
CA VAL A 38 9.97 6.47 -4.96
C VAL A 38 10.36 5.92 -6.33
N PHE A 39 9.44 5.86 -7.31
CA PHE A 39 9.64 5.05 -8.53
C PHE A 39 9.76 5.83 -9.84
N ARG A 40 9.30 7.08 -9.92
CA ARG A 40 9.29 7.83 -11.18
C ARG A 40 10.72 8.01 -11.70
N GLY A 41 10.96 7.56 -12.94
CA GLY A 41 12.29 7.60 -13.56
C GLY A 41 13.31 6.61 -12.99
N LYS A 42 12.93 5.79 -12.00
CA LYS A 42 13.78 4.77 -11.37
C LYS A 42 13.33 3.33 -11.65
N LYS A 43 12.10 3.16 -12.15
CA LYS A 43 11.52 1.85 -12.46
C LYS A 43 10.73 1.88 -13.77
N GLU A 44 11.16 1.10 -14.75
CA GLU A 44 10.53 0.98 -16.08
C GLU A 44 9.04 0.59 -16.04
N GLY A 45 8.64 -0.20 -15.03
CA GLY A 45 7.25 -0.63 -14.84
C GLY A 45 6.34 0.39 -14.16
N TYR A 46 6.88 1.54 -13.71
CA TYR A 46 6.07 2.53 -13.00
C TYR A 46 5.01 3.23 -13.87
N PRO A 47 5.28 3.67 -15.12
CA PRO A 47 4.28 4.34 -15.95
C PRO A 47 2.99 3.53 -16.15
N GLN A 48 3.12 2.21 -16.33
CA GLN A 48 2.00 1.28 -16.51
C GLN A 48 1.18 1.11 -15.23
N SER A 49 1.73 1.44 -14.06
CA SER A 49 1.03 1.35 -12.78
C SER A 49 0.16 2.57 -12.47
N ILE A 50 0.35 3.69 -13.19
CA ILE A 50 -0.28 4.98 -12.85
C ILE A 50 -1.81 4.90 -12.95
N ASN A 51 -2.33 4.27 -14.00
CA ASN A 51 -3.76 4.13 -14.27
C ASN A 51 -4.48 3.14 -13.35
N GLN A 52 -3.76 2.32 -12.59
CA GLN A 52 -4.36 1.35 -11.67
C GLN A 52 -4.46 1.94 -10.25
N PRO A 53 -5.66 2.10 -9.67
CA PRO A 53 -5.82 2.54 -8.28
C PRO A 53 -5.17 1.57 -7.28
N PHE A 54 -4.77 2.10 -6.12
CA PHE A 54 -4.43 1.23 -4.99
C PHE A 54 -5.72 0.69 -4.39
N MET A 55 -5.66 -0.52 -3.85
CA MET A 55 -6.78 -1.11 -3.11
C MET A 55 -6.42 -1.15 -1.63
N ASP A 56 -7.42 -1.13 -0.77
CA ASP A 56 -7.23 -1.21 0.68
C ASP A 56 -6.66 -2.56 1.13
N THR A 57 -7.04 -3.65 0.45
CA THR A 57 -6.43 -4.97 0.61
C THR A 57 -6.70 -5.82 -0.65
N ARG A 58 -5.84 -6.80 -0.94
CA ARG A 58 -6.10 -7.78 -2.03
C ARG A 58 -6.86 -9.02 -1.55
N LEU A 59 -6.83 -9.27 -0.24
CA LEU A 59 -7.55 -10.34 0.44
C LEU A 59 -8.27 -9.78 1.65
N LYS A 60 -9.53 -10.15 1.84
CA LYS A 60 -10.33 -9.75 3.00
C LYS A 60 -9.84 -10.50 4.24
N GLU A 61 -9.99 -9.91 5.42
CA GLU A 61 -9.59 -10.57 6.68
C GLU A 61 -10.29 -11.92 6.89
N ASN A 62 -11.54 -12.05 6.42
CA ASN A 62 -12.32 -13.28 6.50
C ASN A 62 -11.75 -14.43 5.65
N GLU A 63 -10.87 -14.12 4.69
CA GLU A 63 -10.20 -15.10 3.83
C GLU A 63 -8.88 -15.57 4.46
N ILE A 64 -8.44 -14.93 5.55
CA ILE A 64 -7.24 -15.31 6.30
C ILE A 64 -7.61 -16.40 7.30
N ASN A 65 -6.74 -17.39 7.46
CA ASN A 65 -6.98 -18.45 8.42
C ASN A 65 -7.13 -17.88 9.85
N PRO A 66 -8.19 -18.22 10.60
CA PRO A 66 -8.45 -17.64 11.92
C PRO A 66 -7.34 -17.94 12.93
N LYS A 67 -6.59 -19.04 12.77
CA LYS A 67 -5.42 -19.34 13.62
C LYS A 67 -4.32 -18.29 13.46
N VAL A 68 -4.13 -17.78 12.24
CA VAL A 68 -3.15 -16.73 11.96
C VAL A 68 -3.60 -15.41 12.59
N LEU A 69 -4.89 -15.08 12.50
CA LEU A 69 -5.46 -13.89 13.13
C LEU A 69 -5.28 -13.92 14.65
N GLN A 70 -5.50 -15.09 15.29
CA GLN A 70 -5.24 -15.27 16.72
C GLN A 70 -3.75 -15.10 17.07
N GLN A 71 -2.85 -15.61 16.23
CA GLN A 71 -1.40 -15.49 16.44
C GLN A 71 -0.85 -14.07 16.27
N ILE A 72 -1.52 -13.22 15.50
CA ILE A 72 -1.16 -11.79 15.31
C ILE A 72 -1.56 -10.93 16.53
N GLN A 73 -2.12 -11.56 17.59
CA GLN A 73 -2.38 -10.93 18.90
C GLN A 73 -3.25 -9.66 18.82
N GLY A 74 -4.13 -9.57 17.82
CA GLY A 74 -5.03 -8.42 17.67
C GLY A 74 -4.39 -7.15 17.09
N GLU A 75 -3.18 -7.21 16.53
CA GLU A 75 -2.65 -6.09 15.75
C GLU A 75 -3.60 -5.81 14.56
N LYS A 76 -3.89 -4.52 14.34
CA LYS A 76 -4.72 -4.12 13.20
C LYS A 76 -4.00 -4.37 11.89
N ILE A 77 -4.57 -5.26 11.07
CA ILE A 77 -4.10 -5.52 9.71
C ILE A 77 -4.39 -4.29 8.84
N LYS A 78 -3.40 -3.91 8.03
CA LYS A 78 -3.47 -2.75 7.13
C LYS A 78 -3.59 -3.16 5.66
N TYR A 79 -2.94 -4.25 5.28
CA TYR A 79 -2.93 -4.72 3.89
C TYR A 79 -2.54 -6.19 3.82
N VAL A 80 -3.19 -6.96 2.95
CA VAL A 80 -2.85 -8.36 2.70
C VAL A 80 -2.78 -8.63 1.20
N THR A 81 -1.77 -9.40 0.80
CA THR A 81 -1.59 -9.78 -0.60
C THR A 81 -0.95 -11.16 -0.74
N PRO A 82 -1.37 -11.98 -1.73
CA PRO A 82 -0.67 -13.20 -2.07
C PRO A 82 0.66 -12.86 -2.75
N VAL A 83 1.71 -13.58 -2.38
CA VAL A 83 3.07 -13.40 -2.91
C VAL A 83 3.70 -14.75 -3.22
N ILE A 84 4.68 -14.76 -4.10
CA ILE A 84 5.53 -15.91 -4.36
C ILE A 84 6.88 -15.65 -3.69
N LYS A 85 7.21 -16.46 -2.69
CA LYS A 85 8.50 -16.42 -2.00
C LYS A 85 9.45 -17.42 -2.66
N TYR A 86 10.66 -16.97 -2.97
CA TYR A 86 11.71 -17.82 -3.51
C TYR A 86 12.68 -18.25 -2.41
N ASP A 87 13.06 -19.52 -2.40
CA ASP A 87 14.06 -20.03 -1.46
C ASP A 87 15.48 -19.55 -1.83
N ARG A 88 16.30 -19.24 -0.82
CA ARG A 88 17.68 -18.79 -1.02
C ARG A 88 18.52 -19.82 -1.78
N ASN A 89 18.30 -21.10 -1.49
CA ASN A 89 18.97 -22.22 -2.14
C ASN A 89 18.01 -22.84 -3.16
N GLY A 90 18.40 -22.86 -4.43
CA GLY A 90 17.65 -23.50 -5.51
C GLY A 90 16.42 -22.75 -6.00
N PHE A 91 16.15 -21.53 -5.51
CA PHE A 91 15.13 -20.61 -6.04
C PHE A 91 13.75 -21.25 -6.26
N LYS A 92 13.35 -22.16 -5.38
CA LYS A 92 12.02 -22.78 -5.48
C LYS A 92 10.95 -21.76 -5.13
N ALA A 93 9.97 -21.61 -6.01
CA ALA A 93 8.80 -20.77 -5.82
C ALA A 93 7.87 -21.40 -4.77
N ARG A 94 7.40 -20.58 -3.82
CA ARG A 94 6.42 -21.00 -2.80
C ARG A 94 5.37 -19.92 -2.61
N GLU A 95 4.11 -20.29 -2.73
CA GLU A 95 2.99 -19.39 -2.47
C GLU A 95 2.91 -19.05 -0.98
N ARG A 96 2.79 -17.76 -0.68
CA ARG A 96 2.67 -17.24 0.68
C ARG A 96 1.66 -16.10 0.70
N LEU A 97 1.16 -15.79 1.88
CA LEU A 97 0.47 -14.52 2.12
C LEU A 97 1.42 -13.57 2.83
N LEU A 98 1.48 -12.33 2.35
CA LEU A 98 2.13 -11.23 3.04
C LEU A 98 1.07 -10.40 3.75
N VAL A 99 1.13 -10.37 5.08
CA VAL A 99 0.22 -9.61 5.93
C VAL A 99 0.99 -8.45 6.55
N LEU A 100 0.54 -7.23 6.31
CA LEU A 100 1.14 -6.00 6.84
C LEU A 100 0.29 -5.47 7.99
N THR A 101 0.89 -5.34 9.17
CA THR A 101 0.27 -4.68 10.33
C THR A 101 0.93 -3.32 10.57
N GLN A 102 0.60 -2.67 11.69
CA GLN A 102 1.15 -1.37 12.08
C GLN A 102 2.63 -1.44 12.48
N THR A 103 3.08 -2.58 12.98
CA THR A 103 4.37 -2.77 13.67
C THR A 103 5.28 -3.76 12.97
N SER A 104 4.70 -4.74 12.27
CA SER A 104 5.43 -5.85 11.67
C SER A 104 4.80 -6.32 10.36
N ALA A 105 5.60 -7.01 9.56
CA ALA A 105 5.14 -7.80 8.42
C ALA A 105 5.21 -9.31 8.75
N TYR A 106 4.20 -10.06 8.34
CA TYR A 106 4.11 -11.50 8.55
C TYR A 106 4.08 -12.24 7.21
N VAL A 107 4.90 -13.27 7.09
CA VAL A 107 4.88 -14.22 5.95
C VAL A 107 4.18 -15.48 6.41
N VAL A 108 3.07 -15.80 5.76
CA VAL A 108 2.15 -16.87 6.19
C VAL A 108 2.09 -17.96 5.12
N GLU A 109 2.14 -19.22 5.57
CA GLU A 109 1.82 -20.39 4.76
C GLU A 109 0.60 -21.08 5.36
N MET A 110 -0.53 -21.02 4.65
CA MET A 110 -1.81 -21.59 5.08
C MET A 110 -2.22 -21.07 6.47
N ALA A 111 -2.07 -21.91 7.50
CA ALA A 111 -2.43 -21.61 8.89
C ALA A 111 -1.21 -21.32 9.80
N LYS A 112 0.00 -21.17 9.22
CA LYS A 112 1.25 -21.03 9.98
C LYS A 112 2.00 -19.76 9.59
N ILE A 113 2.34 -18.96 10.58
CA ILE A 113 3.30 -17.85 10.42
C ILE A 113 4.70 -18.46 10.26
N LYS A 114 5.34 -18.19 9.13
CA LYS A 114 6.72 -18.65 8.83
C LYS A 114 7.77 -17.65 9.27
N GLN A 115 7.42 -16.38 9.22
CA GLN A 115 8.33 -15.32 9.57
C GLN A 115 7.52 -14.11 10.04
N LYS A 116 7.98 -13.49 11.13
CA LYS A 116 7.59 -12.17 11.57
C LYS A 116 8.80 -11.25 11.38
N ILE A 117 8.58 -10.07 10.82
CA ILE A 117 9.61 -9.08 10.54
C ILE A 117 9.15 -7.77 11.16
N ASP A 118 9.82 -7.34 12.22
CA ASP A 118 9.51 -6.05 12.85
C ASP A 118 10.08 -4.91 12.02
N TYR A 119 9.29 -3.86 11.79
CA TYR A 119 9.73 -2.73 10.96
C TYR A 119 10.92 -1.99 11.57
N SER A 120 11.11 -2.05 12.88
CA SER A 120 12.31 -1.52 13.57
C SER A 120 13.60 -2.24 13.18
N THR A 121 13.50 -3.51 12.77
CA THR A 121 14.65 -4.34 12.38
C THR A 121 14.88 -4.38 10.87
N LEU A 122 13.88 -3.99 10.08
CA LEU A 122 13.93 -4.02 8.63
C LEU A 122 14.78 -2.87 8.10
N LYS A 123 15.99 -3.19 7.63
CA LYS A 123 16.84 -2.25 6.91
C LYS A 123 16.51 -2.39 5.41
N GLY A 124 15.92 -1.32 4.87
CA GLY A 124 15.51 -1.24 3.46
C GLY A 124 16.67 -1.25 2.49
#